data_AF-A0A924VIN7-F1
#
_entry.id   AF-A0A924VIN7-F1
#
_cell.length_a   1.000
_cell.length_b   1.000
_cell.length_c   1.000
_cell.angle_alpha   90.00
_cell.angle_beta   90.00
_cell.angle_gamma   90.00
#
_symmetry.space_group_name_H-M   'P 1'
#
loop_
_entity.id
_entity.type
_entity.pdbx_description
1 polymer ?
#
loop_
_entity_poly.entity_id
_entity_poly.type
_entity_poly.pdbx_seq_one_letter_code
_entity_poly.pdbx_strand_id
1 'polypeptide(L)'
;MIKLILFFFFMNSPVFAQIDTSAYITQRKKINLLLEDRSAKFSRYDNSLTKKSGIFGLKTKRDMQASNDILTQIVVTDNSIFSELKTLLDYKDFEKTEVEHRAETVEGRIDRFQTTITRLQQENEKLKVNLQKQIGKLNRMLIYLVSSILLLLIVVIYTVRLKNLRKADI
;
A
#
# COMPACT_ATOMS: atom_id res chain seq x y z
N MET A 1 -17.40 24.96 23.12
CA MET A 1 -16.04 25.05 22.51
C MET A 1 -15.53 23.74 21.92
N ILE A 2 -15.65 22.59 22.60
CA ILE A 2 -15.20 21.27 22.09
C ILE A 2 -15.82 20.87 20.73
N LYS A 3 -17.10 21.20 20.48
CA LYS A 3 -17.74 20.95 19.17
C LYS A 3 -17.16 21.77 18.01
N LEU A 4 -16.59 22.95 18.28
CA LEU A 4 -15.98 23.82 17.27
C LEU A 4 -14.57 23.32 16.87
N ILE A 5 -13.85 22.74 17.83
CA ILE A 5 -12.51 22.17 17.63
C ILE A 5 -12.59 20.88 16.79
N LEU A 6 -13.59 20.04 17.04
CA LEU A 6 -13.85 18.84 16.22
C LEU A 6 -14.23 19.16 14.77
N PHE A 7 -14.95 20.27 14.55
CA PHE A 7 -15.31 20.74 13.20
C PHE A 7 -14.09 21.22 12.40
N PHE A 8 -13.13 21.88 13.06
CA PHE A 8 -11.89 22.34 12.43
C PHE A 8 -10.95 21.19 12.04
N PHE A 9 -11.00 20.07 12.77
CA PHE A 9 -10.20 18.88 12.47
C PHE A 9 -10.70 18.15 11.20
N PHE A 10 -12.00 18.24 10.88
CA PHE A 10 -12.59 17.65 9.67
C PHE A 10 -12.32 18.46 8.38
N MET A 11 -12.00 19.75 8.48
CA MET A 11 -11.69 20.61 7.32
C MET A 11 -10.24 20.47 6.83
N ASN A 12 -9.41 19.73 7.56
CA ASN A 12 -8.00 19.47 7.20
C ASN A 12 -7.82 18.06 6.62
N SER A 13 -8.79 17.55 5.86
CA SER A 13 -8.51 16.43 4.98
C SER A 13 -7.59 16.93 3.86
N PRO A 14 -6.33 16.48 3.76
CA PRO A 14 -5.60 16.64 2.52
C PRO A 14 -6.41 15.92 1.45
N VAL A 15 -6.93 16.69 0.49
CA VAL A 15 -7.43 16.16 -0.78
C VAL A 15 -6.21 15.56 -1.47
N PHE A 16 -5.89 14.31 -1.12
CA PHE A 16 -4.91 13.52 -1.83
C PHE A 16 -5.51 13.18 -3.20
N ALA A 17 -5.30 14.11 -4.12
CA ALA A 17 -4.62 13.83 -5.37
C ALA A 17 -5.15 12.63 -6.19
N GLN A 18 -6.17 12.89 -7.00
CA GLN A 18 -6.44 12.18 -8.24
C GLN A 18 -5.39 12.59 -9.29
N ILE A 19 -4.12 12.18 -9.13
CA ILE A 19 -3.01 12.66 -9.97
C ILE A 19 -2.72 11.71 -11.14
N ASP A 20 -2.86 10.40 -10.97
CA ASP A 20 -2.30 9.45 -11.96
C ASP A 20 -3.22 9.23 -13.18
N THR A 21 -4.54 9.31 -13.04
CA THR A 21 -5.47 9.09 -14.17
C THR A 21 -5.56 10.29 -15.13
N SER A 22 -5.14 11.49 -14.71
CA SER A 22 -5.35 12.73 -15.46
C SER A 22 -4.52 12.79 -16.76
N ALA A 23 -3.25 12.40 -16.70
CA ALA A 23 -2.33 12.42 -17.83
C ALA A 23 -2.70 11.36 -18.88
N TYR A 24 -2.99 10.14 -18.44
CA TYR A 24 -3.42 9.04 -19.32
C TYR A 24 -4.70 9.38 -20.09
N ILE A 25 -5.71 9.92 -19.41
CA ILE A 25 -6.97 10.35 -20.05
C ILE A 25 -6.73 11.48 -21.05
N THR A 26 -5.90 12.46 -20.68
CA THR A 26 -5.55 13.58 -21.56
C THR A 26 -4.85 13.09 -22.82
N GLN A 27 -3.92 12.15 -22.68
CA GLN A 27 -3.18 11.54 -23.78
C GLN A 27 -4.12 10.76 -24.72
N ARG A 28 -5.05 9.95 -24.19
CA ARG A 28 -6.09 9.28 -25.01
C ARG A 28 -6.97 10.26 -25.77
N LYS A 29 -7.37 11.37 -25.15
CA LYS A 29 -8.16 12.41 -25.81
C LYS A 29 -7.40 13.00 -26.99
N LYS A 30 -6.11 13.29 -26.84
CA LYS A 30 -5.25 13.79 -27.92
C LYS A 30 -5.15 12.80 -29.08
N ILE A 31 -4.97 11.51 -28.80
CA ILE A 31 -4.97 10.46 -29.83
C ILE A 31 -6.30 10.41 -30.58
N ASN A 32 -7.43 10.47 -29.87
CA ASN A 32 -8.75 10.45 -30.51
C ASN A 32 -8.96 11.65 -31.45
N LEU A 33 -8.48 12.83 -31.08
CA LEU A 33 -8.54 14.02 -31.95
C LEU A 33 -7.70 13.81 -33.23
N LEU A 34 -6.51 13.22 -33.12
CA LEU A 34 -5.68 12.89 -34.28
C LEU A 34 -6.33 11.83 -35.18
N LEU A 35 -7.00 10.83 -34.60
CA LEU A 35 -7.75 9.81 -35.35
C LEU A 35 -8.94 10.40 -36.09
N GLU A 36 -9.64 11.36 -35.49
CA GLU A 36 -10.72 12.10 -36.14
C GLU A 36 -10.22 12.92 -37.32
N ASP A 37 -9.13 13.67 -37.13
CA ASP A 37 -8.49 14.44 -38.21
C ASP A 37 -7.97 13.54 -39.34
N ARG A 38 -7.36 12.39 -39.00
CA ARG A 38 -6.96 11.36 -39.97
C ARG A 38 -8.17 10.85 -40.77
N SER A 39 -9.28 10.55 -40.10
CA SER A 39 -10.51 10.08 -40.75
C SER A 39 -11.04 11.12 -41.74
N ALA A 40 -11.06 12.41 -41.34
CA ALA A 40 -11.46 13.51 -42.21
C ALA A 40 -10.53 13.66 -43.44
N LYS A 41 -9.20 13.54 -43.25
CA LYS A 41 -8.22 13.56 -44.36
C LYS A 41 -8.41 12.37 -45.30
N PHE A 42 -8.66 11.18 -44.76
CA PHE A 42 -8.89 9.99 -45.55
C PHE A 42 -10.17 10.11 -46.40
N SER A 43 -11.25 10.66 -45.84
CA SER A 43 -12.47 10.96 -46.60
C SER A 43 -12.20 11.97 -47.74
N ARG A 44 -11.38 13.00 -47.51
CA ARG A 44 -10.97 13.94 -48.57
C ARG A 44 -10.14 13.25 -49.66
N TYR A 45 -9.25 12.34 -49.29
CA TYR A 45 -8.45 11.54 -50.22
C TYR A 45 -9.34 10.65 -51.09
N ASP A 46 -10.30 9.95 -50.48
CA ASP A 46 -11.24 9.10 -51.22
C ASP A 46 -12.05 9.91 -52.26
N ASN A 47 -12.53 11.09 -51.86
CA ASN A 47 -13.19 12.03 -52.78
C ASN A 47 -12.24 12.54 -53.90
N SER A 48 -10.95 12.71 -53.63
CA SER A 48 -9.98 13.11 -54.67
C SER A 48 -9.64 11.96 -55.62
N LEU A 49 -9.83 10.70 -55.21
CA LEU A 49 -9.66 9.54 -56.06
C LEU A 49 -10.71 9.46 -57.18
N THR A 50 -11.93 9.94 -56.95
CA THR A 50 -13.00 9.92 -57.96
C THR A 50 -12.99 11.13 -58.88
N LYS A 51 -12.34 12.23 -58.48
CA LYS A 51 -12.27 13.47 -59.25
C LYS A 51 -11.47 13.31 -60.55
N LYS A 52 -12.07 13.72 -61.67
CA LYS A 52 -11.46 13.73 -63.02
C LYS A 52 -11.77 15.05 -63.70
N SER A 53 -10.80 15.96 -63.76
CA SER A 53 -11.00 17.30 -64.34
C SER A 53 -10.49 17.44 -65.79
N GLY A 54 -9.97 16.36 -66.38
CA GLY A 54 -9.46 16.37 -67.75
C GLY A 54 -10.57 16.44 -68.80
N ILE A 55 -10.24 17.00 -69.96
CA ILE A 55 -11.17 17.26 -71.09
C ILE A 55 -11.91 16.00 -71.57
N PHE A 56 -11.34 14.80 -71.34
CA PHE A 56 -11.93 13.51 -71.72
C PHE A 56 -12.41 12.67 -70.52
N GLY A 57 -12.69 13.31 -69.38
CA GLY A 57 -13.00 12.58 -68.14
C GLY A 57 -11.81 11.78 -67.63
N LEU A 58 -10.58 12.18 -67.97
CA LEU A 58 -9.33 11.60 -67.49
C LEU A 58 -8.83 12.36 -66.25
N LYS A 59 -8.06 11.69 -65.40
CA LYS A 59 -7.35 12.36 -64.31
C LYS A 59 -6.23 13.23 -64.87
N THR A 60 -6.15 14.47 -64.41
CA THR A 60 -5.04 15.36 -64.75
C THR A 60 -3.88 15.18 -63.77
N LYS A 61 -2.67 15.65 -64.15
CA LYS A 61 -1.53 15.73 -63.24
C LYS A 61 -1.86 16.49 -61.95
N ARG A 62 -2.65 17.57 -62.06
CA ARG A 62 -3.07 18.38 -60.90
C ARG A 62 -3.99 17.58 -59.96
N ASP A 63 -4.91 16.78 -60.49
CA ASP A 63 -5.77 15.90 -59.68
C ASP A 63 -4.95 14.84 -58.92
N MET A 64 -3.93 14.29 -59.58
CA MET A 64 -3.01 13.33 -58.95
C MET A 64 -2.15 13.98 -57.87
N GLN A 65 -1.61 15.17 -58.12
CA GLN A 65 -0.84 15.93 -57.13
C GLN A 65 -1.66 16.23 -55.88
N ALA A 66 -2.89 16.74 -56.05
CA ALA A 66 -3.78 17.00 -54.92
C ALA A 66 -4.07 15.74 -54.08
N SER A 67 -4.25 14.59 -54.74
CA SER A 67 -4.45 13.31 -54.04
C SER A 67 -3.20 12.89 -53.26
N ASN A 68 -2.01 13.07 -53.85
CA ASN A 68 -0.74 12.75 -53.19
C ASN A 68 -0.43 13.70 -52.02
N ASP A 69 -0.78 14.97 -52.13
CA ASP A 69 -0.63 15.94 -51.05
C ASP A 69 -1.49 15.56 -49.84
N ILE A 70 -2.74 15.11 -50.06
CA ILE A 70 -3.60 14.60 -48.99
C ILE A 70 -3.00 13.33 -48.37
N LEU A 71 -2.49 12.41 -49.19
CA LEU A 71 -1.85 11.19 -48.71
C LEU A 71 -0.62 11.51 -47.84
N THR A 72 0.19 12.49 -48.23
CA THR A 72 1.33 12.97 -47.43
C THR A 72 0.87 13.52 -46.08
N GLN A 73 -0.22 14.29 -46.05
CA GLN A 73 -0.79 14.79 -44.80
C GLN A 73 -1.33 13.66 -43.90
N ILE A 74 -1.90 12.60 -44.47
CA ILE A 74 -2.32 11.41 -43.72
C ILE A 74 -1.10 10.77 -43.07
N VAL A 75 -0.02 10.54 -43.81
CA VAL A 75 1.21 9.94 -43.28
C VAL A 75 1.80 10.76 -42.13
N VAL A 76 1.82 12.09 -42.24
CA VAL A 76 2.27 12.98 -41.15
C VAL A 76 1.38 12.85 -39.89
N THR A 77 0.07 12.71 -40.11
CA THR A 77 -0.90 12.49 -39.01
C THR A 77 -0.67 11.13 -38.36
N ASP A 78 -0.42 10.09 -39.16
CA ASP A 78 -0.15 8.73 -38.68
C ASP A 78 1.12 8.67 -37.85
N ASN A 79 2.19 9.36 -38.28
CA ASN A 79 3.41 9.50 -37.48
C ASN A 79 3.16 10.19 -36.14
N SER A 80 2.31 11.21 -36.12
CA SER A 80 1.91 11.88 -34.88
C SER A 80 1.13 10.92 -33.98
N ILE A 81 0.15 10.18 -34.52
CA ILE A 81 -0.60 9.15 -33.79
C ILE A 81 0.35 8.11 -33.18
N PHE A 82 1.32 7.61 -33.94
CA PHE A 82 2.30 6.63 -33.43
C PHE A 82 3.13 7.19 -32.28
N SER A 83 3.59 8.44 -32.38
CA SER A 83 4.32 9.08 -31.29
C SER A 83 3.47 9.17 -30.02
N GLU A 84 2.22 9.62 -30.15
CA GLU A 84 1.32 9.75 -29.00
C GLU A 84 0.92 8.40 -28.39
N LEU A 85 0.77 7.35 -29.21
CA LEU A 85 0.51 5.98 -28.75
C LEU A 85 1.70 5.39 -27.98
N LYS A 86 2.93 5.68 -28.41
CA LYS A 86 4.13 5.27 -27.68
C LYS A 86 4.16 5.89 -26.29
N THR A 87 3.92 7.20 -26.19
CA THR A 87 3.83 7.89 -24.90
C THR A 87 2.72 7.31 -24.02
N LEU A 88 1.57 6.92 -24.61
CA LEU A 88 0.49 6.27 -23.87
C LEU A 88 0.90 4.90 -23.30
N LEU A 89 1.67 4.12 -24.06
CA LEU A 89 2.21 2.84 -23.60
C LEU A 89 3.22 3.03 -22.47
N ASP A 90 4.12 4.00 -22.60
CA ASP A 90 5.11 4.32 -21.55
C ASP A 90 4.42 4.68 -20.22
N TYR A 91 3.32 5.44 -20.25
CA TYR A 91 2.53 5.72 -19.05
C TYR A 91 1.93 4.46 -18.41
N LYS A 92 1.41 3.55 -19.23
CA LYS A 92 0.81 2.29 -18.75
C LYS A 92 1.87 1.37 -18.14
N ASP A 93 3.05 1.30 -18.75
CA ASP A 93 4.16 0.49 -18.24
C ASP A 93 4.71 1.06 -16.93
N PHE A 94 4.77 2.38 -16.80
CA PHE A 94 5.11 3.06 -15.55
C PHE A 94 4.10 2.74 -14.43
N GLU A 95 2.80 2.88 -14.69
CA GLU A 95 1.75 2.55 -13.71
C GLU A 95 1.83 1.10 -13.26
N LYS A 96 2.05 0.17 -14.21
CA LYS A 96 2.24 -1.25 -13.90
C LYS A 96 3.45 -1.48 -12.98
N THR A 97 4.60 -0.89 -13.32
CA THR A 97 5.83 -1.02 -12.54
C THR A 97 5.65 -0.46 -11.13
N GLU A 98 4.93 0.66 -11.00
CA GLU A 98 4.64 1.27 -9.72
C GLU A 98 3.75 0.38 -8.85
N VAL A 99 2.72 -0.23 -9.43
CA VAL A 99 1.83 -1.18 -8.73
C VAL A 99 2.61 -2.41 -8.25
N GLU A 100 3.47 -2.97 -9.10
CA GLU A 100 4.33 -4.11 -8.75
C GLU A 100 5.27 -3.75 -7.59
N HIS A 101 5.98 -2.62 -7.69
CA HIS A 101 6.88 -2.17 -6.63
C HIS A 101 6.15 -1.86 -5.31
N ARG A 102 4.94 -1.28 -5.37
CA ARG A 102 4.09 -1.05 -4.19
C ARG A 102 3.68 -2.37 -3.55
N ALA A 103 3.31 -3.38 -4.34
CA ALA A 103 2.96 -4.70 -3.84
C ALA A 103 4.15 -5.36 -3.13
N GLU A 104 5.33 -5.39 -3.76
CA GLU A 104 6.57 -5.92 -3.15
C GLU A 104 6.92 -5.19 -1.85
N THR A 105 6.80 -3.86 -1.84
CA THR A 105 7.08 -3.05 -0.65
C THR A 105 6.11 -3.38 0.49
N VAL A 106 4.83 -3.58 0.19
CA VAL A 106 3.80 -3.94 1.18
C VAL A 106 4.03 -5.35 1.69
N GLU A 107 4.30 -6.32 0.82
CA GLU A 107 4.60 -7.69 1.20
C GLU A 107 5.83 -7.76 2.12
N GLY A 108 6.92 -7.07 1.76
CA GLY A 108 8.11 -6.98 2.61
C GLY A 108 7.84 -6.29 3.95
N ARG A 109 6.88 -5.34 4.03
CA ARG A 109 6.45 -4.77 5.31
C ARG A 109 5.67 -5.78 6.15
N ILE A 110 4.77 -6.53 5.53
CA ILE A 110 3.96 -7.57 6.19
C ILE A 110 4.88 -8.64 6.79
N ASP A 111 5.86 -9.13 6.05
CA ASP A 111 6.83 -10.12 6.53
C ASP A 111 7.64 -9.62 7.75
N ARG A 112 8.13 -8.37 7.69
CA ARG A 112 8.81 -7.73 8.83
C ARG A 112 7.90 -7.57 10.05
N PHE A 113 6.63 -7.22 9.85
CA PHE A 113 5.66 -7.13 10.94
C PHE A 113 5.37 -8.50 11.54
N GLN A 114 5.16 -9.52 10.71
CA GLN A 114 4.94 -10.90 11.17
C GLN A 114 6.13 -11.42 11.99
N THR A 115 7.35 -11.16 11.54
CA THR A 115 8.58 -11.50 12.27
C THR A 115 8.64 -10.79 13.63
N THR A 116 8.31 -9.50 13.66
CA THR A 116 8.30 -8.69 14.89
C THR A 116 7.23 -9.18 15.87
N ILE A 117 6.02 -9.46 15.39
CA ILE A 117 4.92 -10.00 16.20
C ILE A 117 5.34 -11.35 16.80
N THR A 118 5.94 -12.23 15.99
CA THR A 118 6.40 -13.55 16.46
C THR A 118 7.46 -13.39 17.55
N ARG A 119 8.41 -12.48 17.39
CA ARG A 119 9.43 -12.18 18.40
C ARG A 119 8.82 -11.66 19.69
N LEU A 120 7.87 -10.73 19.60
CA LEU A 120 7.14 -10.18 20.75
C LEU A 120 6.35 -11.27 21.49
N GLN A 121 5.72 -12.19 20.76
CA GLN A 121 5.02 -13.33 21.35
C GLN A 121 5.98 -14.25 22.11
N GLN A 122 7.14 -14.57 21.52
CA GLN A 122 8.17 -15.39 22.19
C GLN A 122 8.70 -14.72 23.46
N GLU A 123 8.96 -13.41 23.41
CA GLU A 123 9.39 -12.65 24.59
C GLU A 123 8.30 -12.60 25.66
N ASN A 124 7.04 -12.43 25.27
CA ASN A 124 5.90 -12.44 26.18
C ASN A 124 5.76 -13.79 26.90
N GLU A 125 5.85 -14.90 26.16
CA GLU A 125 5.81 -16.25 26.74
C GLU A 125 7.02 -16.50 27.67
N LYS A 126 8.22 -16.04 27.29
CA LYS A 126 9.40 -16.12 28.16
C LYS A 126 9.20 -15.34 29.46
N LEU A 127 8.60 -14.13 29.39
CA LEU A 127 8.28 -13.33 30.58
C LEU A 127 7.25 -14.02 31.47
N LYS A 128 6.18 -14.60 30.89
CA LYS A 128 5.18 -15.38 31.65
C LYS A 128 5.81 -16.58 32.36
N VAL A 129 6.65 -17.35 31.67
CA VAL A 129 7.37 -18.49 32.25
C VAL A 129 8.29 -18.04 33.39
N ASN A 130 9.00 -16.92 33.21
CA ASN A 130 9.87 -16.36 34.25
C ASN A 130 9.08 -15.88 35.47
N LEU A 131 7.92 -15.24 35.27
CA LEU A 131 7.00 -14.84 36.33
C LEU A 131 6.49 -16.05 37.11
N GLN A 132 6.02 -17.09 36.42
CA GLN A 132 5.57 -18.34 37.07
C GLN A 132 6.70 -19.00 37.87
N LYS A 133 7.92 -19.05 37.32
CA LYS A 133 9.10 -19.56 38.05
C LYS A 133 9.42 -18.72 39.30
N GLN A 134 9.34 -17.40 39.21
CA GLN A 134 9.55 -16.51 40.37
C GLN A 134 8.47 -16.71 41.43
N ILE A 135 7.19 -16.75 41.06
CA ILE A 135 6.08 -17.02 41.99
C ILE A 135 6.27 -18.37 42.67
N GLY A 136 6.62 -19.43 41.91
CA GLY A 136 6.90 -20.75 42.49
C GLY A 136 8.12 -20.77 43.42
N LYS A 137 9.13 -19.92 43.19
CA LYS A 137 10.28 -19.76 44.09
C LYS A 137 9.87 -19.02 45.37
N LEU A 138 9.12 -17.92 45.24
CA LEU A 138 8.60 -17.15 46.37
C LEU A 138 7.68 -18.01 47.25
N ASN A 139 6.76 -18.77 46.66
CA ASN A 139 5.87 -19.65 47.43
C ASN A 139 6.65 -20.71 48.21
N ARG A 140 7.68 -21.33 47.61
CA ARG A 140 8.56 -22.26 48.34
C ARG A 140 9.29 -21.57 49.48
N MET A 141 9.85 -20.38 49.23
CA MET A 141 10.52 -19.58 50.27
C MET A 141 9.57 -19.22 51.41
N LEU A 142 8.34 -18.81 51.10
CA LEU A 142 7.30 -18.50 52.09
C LEU A 142 6.92 -19.73 52.92
N ILE A 143 6.76 -20.90 52.29
CA ILE A 143 6.49 -22.15 53.00
C ILE A 143 7.61 -22.48 53.99
N TYR A 144 8.89 -22.33 53.59
CA TYR A 144 10.03 -22.56 54.48
C TYR A 144 10.10 -21.54 55.64
N LEU A 145 9.78 -20.26 55.38
CA LEU A 145 9.73 -19.24 56.44
C LEU A 145 8.61 -19.52 57.44
N VAL A 146 7.40 -19.83 56.96
CA VAL A 146 6.25 -20.14 57.83
C VAL A 146 6.51 -21.40 58.66
N SER A 147 7.09 -22.45 58.07
CA SER A 147 7.41 -23.68 58.82
C SER A 147 8.50 -23.46 59.88
N SER A 148 9.50 -22.62 59.60
CA SER A 148 10.53 -22.23 60.57
C SER A 148 9.94 -21.45 61.75
N ILE A 149 9.05 -20.49 61.50
CA ILE A 149 8.36 -19.73 62.55
C ILE A 149 7.49 -20.65 63.41
N LEU A 150 6.73 -21.56 62.80
CA LEU A 150 5.91 -22.54 63.52
C LEU A 150 6.76 -23.45 64.43
N LEU A 151 7.90 -23.93 63.94
CA LEU A 151 8.84 -24.73 64.75
C LEU A 151 9.36 -23.94 65.96
N LEU A 152 9.74 -22.67 65.77
CA LEU A 152 10.19 -21.81 66.87
C LEU A 152 9.08 -21.60 67.90
N LEU A 153 7.83 -21.37 67.47
CA LEU A 153 6.69 -21.25 68.37
C LEU A 153 6.46 -22.52 69.19
N ILE A 154 6.56 -23.71 68.57
CA ILE A 154 6.44 -24.99 69.26
C ILE A 154 7.53 -25.13 70.34
N VAL A 155 8.79 -24.79 70.01
CA VAL A 155 9.91 -24.85 70.96
C VAL A 155 9.68 -23.88 72.13
N VAL A 156 9.24 -22.65 71.87
CA VAL A 156 8.93 -21.67 72.92
C VAL A 156 7.81 -22.19 73.84
N ILE A 157 6.71 -22.70 73.27
CA ILE A 157 5.60 -23.27 74.05
C ILE A 157 6.08 -24.44 74.92
N TYR A 158 6.91 -25.33 74.35
CA TYR A 158 7.47 -26.47 75.08
C TYR A 158 8.36 -26.03 76.25
N THR A 159 9.24 -25.05 76.05
CA THR A 159 10.12 -24.55 77.11
C THR A 159 9.35 -23.85 78.24
N VAL A 160 8.28 -23.12 77.92
CA VAL A 160 7.40 -22.49 78.91
C VAL A 160 6.62 -23.54 79.70
N ARG A 161 6.04 -24.55 79.03
CA ARG A 161 5.37 -25.68 79.68
C ARG A 161 6.30 -26.42 80.64
N LEU A 162 7.53 -26.71 80.20
CA LEU A 162 8.53 -27.39 81.02
C LEU A 162 8.93 -26.56 82.26
N LYS A 163 9.08 -25.24 82.12
CA LYS A 163 9.35 -24.34 83.25
C LYS A 163 8.19 -24.27 84.25
N ASN A 164 6.94 -24.30 83.76
CA ASN A 164 5.76 -24.27 84.63
C ASN A 164 5.58 -25.57 85.42
N LEU A 165 5.89 -26.74 84.83
CA LEU A 165 5.89 -28.02 85.56
C LEU A 165 6.94 -28.04 86.67
N ARG A 166 8.15 -27.55 86.38
CA ARG A 166 9.24 -27.44 87.37
C ARG A 166 8.96 -26.51 88.55
N LYS A 167 8.03 -25.56 88.41
CA LYS A 167 7.59 -24.67 89.50
C LYS A 167 6.46 -25.26 90.36
N ALA A 168 5.80 -26.32 89.90
CA ALA A 168 4.76 -27.01 90.66
C ALA A 168 5.31 -28.09 91.60
N ASP A 169 6.57 -28.49 91.41
CA ASP A 169 7.29 -29.49 92.22
C ASP A 169 8.19 -28.86 93.32
N ILE A 170 7.99 -27.58 93.65
CA ILE A 170 8.59 -26.87 94.80
C ILE A 170 7.46 -26.31 95.65
#